data_AF-A0A060CD15-F1
#
_entry.id   AF-A0A060CD15-F1
#
_cell.length_a   1.000
_cell.length_b   1.000
_cell.length_c   1.000
_cell.angle_alpha   90.00
_cell.angle_beta   90.00
_cell.angle_gamma   90.00
#
_symmetry.space_group_name_H-M   'P 1'
#
loop_
_entity.id
_entity.type
_entity.pdbx_description
1 polymer ?
#
loop_
_entity_poly.entity_id
_entity_poly.type
_entity_poly.pdbx_seq_one_letter_code
_entity_poly.pdbx_strand_id
1 'polypeptide(L)'
;WPTDATKWRFFVGDNAAITGPLQQENLSSADLYRVGSVLGVSGFEQVKKIQTNYLRKSRLKIPLLFMADVVHGYRTIFPIPLALAASFDPQL
;
A
#
# COMPACT_ATOMS: atom_id res chain seq x y z
N TRP A 1 -26.32 6.68 -12.14
CA TRP A 1 -26.11 7.17 -10.76
C TRP A 1 -24.63 7.42 -10.58
N PRO A 2 -24.16 8.59 -10.12
CA PRO A 2 -22.80 9.05 -10.43
C PRO A 2 -21.75 8.20 -9.72
N THR A 3 -20.99 7.44 -10.52
CA THR A 3 -19.85 6.62 -10.09
C THR A 3 -18.62 7.51 -9.97
N ASP A 4 -18.40 8.06 -8.78
CA ASP A 4 -17.19 8.83 -8.46
C ASP A 4 -15.98 7.89 -8.32
N ALA A 5 -15.45 7.46 -9.47
CA ALA A 5 -14.23 6.65 -9.59
C ALA A 5 -12.98 7.36 -9.00
N THR A 6 -13.09 8.65 -8.68
CA THR A 6 -12.01 9.46 -8.11
C THR A 6 -11.71 9.09 -6.66
N LYS A 7 -12.69 8.54 -5.94
CA LYS A 7 -12.57 8.21 -4.52
C LYS A 7 -11.52 7.14 -4.22
N TRP A 8 -11.30 6.19 -5.13
CA TRP A 8 -10.38 5.07 -4.95
C TRP A 8 -8.92 5.37 -5.32
N ARG A 9 -8.70 6.43 -6.12
CA ARG A 9 -7.36 6.93 -6.47
C ARG A 9 -6.61 7.54 -5.27
N PHE A 10 -7.22 7.55 -4.07
CA PHE A 10 -6.57 8.06 -2.87
C PHE A 10 -5.37 7.20 -2.45
N PHE A 11 -5.51 5.86 -2.45
CA PHE A 11 -4.44 4.93 -2.11
C PHE A 11 -3.79 4.29 -3.35
N VAL A 12 -4.53 4.17 -4.44
CA VAL A 12 -4.12 3.45 -5.65
C VAL A 12 -3.45 4.43 -6.61
N GLY A 13 -2.16 4.24 -6.88
CA GLY A 13 -1.47 4.95 -7.97
C GLY A 13 -1.98 4.45 -9.32
N ASP A 14 -1.71 5.17 -10.40
CA ASP A 14 -2.30 4.90 -11.73
C ASP A 14 -2.05 3.47 -12.27
N ASN A 15 -1.09 2.73 -11.68
CA ASN A 15 -0.72 1.36 -12.06
C ASN A 15 -0.96 0.30 -10.95
N ALA A 16 -1.63 0.63 -9.85
CA ALA A 16 -1.84 -0.35 -8.77
C ALA A 16 -3.04 -1.26 -9.08
N ALA A 17 -2.79 -2.58 -9.10
CA ALA A 17 -3.82 -3.58 -9.31
C ALA A 17 -4.74 -3.66 -8.09
N ILE A 18 -6.00 -3.33 -8.28
CA ILE A 18 -7.04 -3.45 -7.26
C ILE A 18 -7.30 -4.94 -7.04
N THR A 19 -6.86 -5.47 -5.90
CA THR A 19 -7.08 -6.86 -5.50
C THR A 19 -8.03 -6.90 -4.29
N GLY A 20 -9.08 -7.73 -4.37
CA GLY A 20 -10.14 -7.83 -3.36
C GLY A 20 -11.53 -7.39 -3.87
N PRO A 21 -12.62 -7.69 -3.12
CA PRO A 21 -14.00 -7.41 -3.52
C PRO A 21 -14.37 -5.92 -3.33
N LEU A 22 -13.48 -5.02 -3.73
CA LEU A 22 -13.62 -3.57 -3.54
C LEU A 22 -14.85 -2.98 -4.27
N GLN A 23 -15.37 -3.66 -5.29
CA GLN A 23 -16.61 -3.30 -5.96
C GLN A 23 -17.89 -3.77 -5.23
N GLN A 24 -17.79 -4.72 -4.29
CA GLN A 24 -18.93 -5.26 -3.53
C GLN A 24 -19.11 -4.58 -2.16
N GLU A 25 -18.11 -3.85 -1.68
CA GLU A 25 -18.11 -3.24 -0.36
C GLU A 25 -18.60 -1.77 -0.41
N ASN A 26 -19.62 -1.45 0.39
CA ASN A 26 -20.21 -0.10 0.52
C ASN A 26 -19.32 0.86 1.36
N LEU A 27 -18.03 0.93 1.06
CA LEU A 27 -17.09 1.75 1.83
C LEU A 27 -17.32 3.25 1.60
N SER A 28 -17.51 4.00 2.68
CA SER A 28 -17.66 5.46 2.63
C SER A 28 -16.29 6.16 2.55
N SER A 29 -16.29 7.45 2.21
CA SER A 29 -15.06 8.24 2.17
C SER A 29 -14.48 8.46 3.57
N ALA A 30 -15.32 8.36 4.60
CA ALA A 30 -14.91 8.48 5.99
C ALA A 30 -14.14 7.24 6.46
N ASP A 31 -14.43 6.06 5.91
CA ASP A 31 -13.77 4.81 6.31
C ASP A 31 -12.30 4.79 5.90
N LEU A 32 -11.93 5.50 4.83
CA LEU A 32 -10.53 5.71 4.43
C LEU A 32 -9.68 6.41 5.50
N TYR A 33 -10.31 7.13 6.44
CA TYR A 33 -9.62 7.81 7.55
C TYR A 33 -9.72 7.05 8.88
N ARG A 34 -10.21 5.80 8.83
CA ARG A 34 -10.33 4.87 9.96
C ARG A 34 -9.43 3.63 9.81
N VAL A 35 -8.75 3.48 8.67
CA VAL A 35 -7.79 2.38 8.44
C VAL A 35 -6.47 2.64 9.15
N GLY A 36 -5.81 1.57 9.60
CA GLY A 36 -4.49 1.64 10.25
C GLY A 36 -3.31 1.38 9.32
N SER A 37 -3.52 0.68 8.20
CA SER A 37 -2.46 0.32 7.26
C SER A 37 -2.93 0.33 5.81
N VAL A 38 -1.96 0.35 4.89
CA VAL A 38 -2.16 0.23 3.45
C VAL A 38 -1.08 -0.72 2.89
N LEU A 39 -1.49 -1.64 2.02
CA LEU A 39 -0.60 -2.58 1.34
C LEU A 39 -0.47 -2.20 -0.14
N GLY A 40 0.74 -2.34 -0.70
CA GLY A 40 0.98 -2.23 -2.13
C GLY A 40 1.22 -0.81 -2.65
N VAL A 41 1.40 0.17 -1.76
CA VAL A 41 1.85 1.52 -2.13
C VAL A 41 3.38 1.59 -2.05
N SER A 42 4.01 2.07 -3.11
CA SER A 42 5.47 2.22 -3.19
C SER A 42 5.87 3.60 -3.72
N GLY A 43 7.13 3.98 -3.45
CA GLY A 43 7.68 5.28 -3.87
C GLY A 43 7.45 6.42 -2.87
N PHE A 44 8.52 7.19 -2.64
CA PHE A 44 8.55 8.25 -1.63
C PHE A 44 7.45 9.30 -1.83
N GLU A 45 7.33 9.86 -3.04
CA GLU A 45 6.39 10.95 -3.32
C GLU A 45 4.93 10.53 -3.06
N GLN A 46 4.58 9.30 -3.45
CA GLN A 46 3.23 8.78 -3.27
C GLN A 46 2.92 8.51 -1.79
N VAL A 47 3.83 7.80 -1.09
CA VAL A 47 3.70 7.53 0.35
C VAL A 47 3.58 8.84 1.13
N LYS A 48 4.44 9.82 0.85
CA LYS A 48 4.42 11.14 1.50
C LYS A 48 3.10 11.86 1.27
N LYS A 49 2.60 11.89 0.02
CA LYS A 49 1.32 12.52 -0.32
C LYS A 49 0.16 11.88 0.43
N ILE A 50 0.09 10.55 0.47
CA ILE A 50 -0.97 9.80 1.17
C ILE A 50 -0.91 10.09 2.66
N GLN A 51 0.26 9.90 3.29
CA GLN A 51 0.41 10.09 4.73
C GLN A 51 0.08 11.52 5.15
N THR A 52 0.56 12.52 4.40
CA THR A 52 0.27 13.93 4.66
C THR A 52 -1.23 14.21 4.60
N ASN A 53 -1.92 13.71 3.58
CA ASN A 53 -3.37 13.91 3.44
C ASN A 53 -4.18 13.15 4.50
N TYR A 54 -3.77 11.92 4.83
CA TYR A 54 -4.40 11.12 5.87
C TYR A 54 -4.28 11.80 7.23
N LEU A 55 -3.08 12.24 7.62
CA LEU A 55 -2.85 12.95 8.87
C LEU A 55 -3.61 14.27 8.93
N ARG A 56 -3.72 15.03 7.83
CA ARG A 56 -4.54 16.26 7.83
C ARG A 56 -6.00 16.01 8.22
N LYS A 57 -6.61 14.92 7.74
CA LYS A 57 -8.03 14.63 7.98
C LYS A 57 -8.30 13.69 9.16
N SER A 58 -7.34 12.88 9.59
CA SER A 58 -7.47 12.00 10.76
C SER A 58 -7.69 12.82 12.03
N ARG A 59 -8.63 12.39 12.87
CA ARG A 59 -8.97 13.06 14.14
C ARG A 59 -7.81 13.03 15.13
N LEU A 60 -7.17 11.86 15.27
CA LEU A 60 -6.14 11.60 16.28
C LEU A 60 -4.71 11.72 15.75
N LYS A 61 -4.53 11.90 14.44
CA LYS A 61 -3.20 11.98 13.81
C LYS A 61 -2.32 10.73 14.02
N ILE A 62 -2.95 9.57 14.21
CA ILE A 62 -2.24 8.28 14.19
C ILE A 62 -1.73 8.05 12.75
N PRO A 63 -0.44 7.77 12.54
CA PRO A 63 0.11 7.56 11.20
C PRO A 63 -0.31 6.21 10.61
N LEU A 64 -0.41 6.14 9.28
CA LEU A 64 -0.58 4.87 8.57
C LEU A 64 0.71 4.06 8.58
N LEU A 65 0.55 2.74 8.70
CA LEU A 65 1.59 1.76 8.33
C LEU A 65 1.53 1.48 6.82
N PHE A 66 2.66 1.62 6.13
CA PHE A 66 2.79 1.28 4.71
C PHE A 66 3.49 -0.07 4.57
N MET A 67 2.83 -1.00 3.89
CA MET A 67 3.28 -2.37 3.75
C MET A 67 3.52 -2.71 2.29
N ALA A 68 4.47 -3.60 2.03
CA ALA A 68 4.75 -4.15 0.72
C ALA A 68 5.30 -5.57 0.88
N ASP A 69 5.00 -6.43 -0.10
CA ASP A 69 5.55 -7.78 -0.18
C ASP A 69 6.97 -7.73 -0.78
N VAL A 70 7.93 -7.32 0.06
CA VAL A 70 9.36 -7.26 -0.31
C VAL A 70 10.01 -8.60 0.06
N VAL A 71 9.87 -9.58 -0.82
CA VAL A 71 10.24 -10.98 -0.51
C VAL A 71 11.72 -11.29 -0.75
N HIS A 72 12.30 -10.82 -1.87
CA HIS A 72 13.70 -11.09 -2.24
C HIS A 72 14.39 -9.86 -2.82
N GLY A 73 14.11 -8.69 -2.23
CA GLY A 73 14.64 -7.40 -2.65
C GLY A 73 13.55 -6.43 -3.09
N TYR A 74 13.88 -5.14 -3.09
CA TYR A 74 12.95 -4.05 -3.43
C TYR A 74 13.32 -3.38 -4.74
N ARG A 75 14.47 -2.67 -4.77
CA ARG A 75 14.99 -2.04 -5.99
C ARG A 75 16.09 -2.89 -6.64
N THR A 76 17.00 -3.41 -5.83
CA THR A 76 17.92 -4.48 -6.21
C THR A 76 17.25 -5.80 -5.87
N ILE A 77 17.17 -6.68 -6.86
CA ILE A 77 16.46 -7.95 -6.77
C ILE A 77 17.49 -9.07 -6.64
N PHE A 78 17.36 -9.86 -5.58
CA PHE A 78 18.17 -11.04 -5.31
C PHE A 78 17.57 -12.27 -6.00
N PRO A 79 18.27 -13.43 -6.03
CA PRO A 79 17.65 -14.68 -6.41
C PRO A 79 16.38 -14.95 -5.59
N ILE A 80 15.44 -15.71 -6.14
CA ILE A 80 14.22 -16.09 -5.41
C ILE A 80 14.57 -16.84 -4.12
N PRO A 81 13.70 -16.86 -3.08
CA PRO A 81 14.02 -17.46 -1.78
C PRO A 81 14.54 -18.90 -1.87
N LEU A 82 14.05 -19.70 -2.82
CA LEU A 82 14.54 -21.05 -3.06
C LEU A 82 16.02 -21.09 -3.47
N ALA A 83 16.45 -20.16 -4.33
CA ALA A 83 17.83 -20.06 -4.78
C ALA A 83 18.74 -19.44 -3.70
N LEU A 84 18.23 -18.48 -2.91
CA LEU A 84 18.94 -17.96 -1.74
C LEU A 84 19.18 -19.07 -0.71
N ALA A 85 18.20 -19.92 -0.43
CA ALA A 85 18.38 -21.06 0.47
C ALA A 85 19.45 -22.05 -0.04
N ALA A 86 19.60 -22.19 -1.35
CA ALA A 86 20.59 -23.05 -1.98
C ALA A 86 22.02 -22.49 -1.95
N SER A 87 22.25 -21.26 -1.44
CA SER A 87 23.60 -20.79 -1.14
C SER A 87 24.23 -21.54 0.05
N PHE A 88 23.38 -22.10 0.93
CA PHE A 88 23.78 -22.65 2.23
C PHE A 88 24.63 -21.67 3.07
N ASP A 89 24.48 -20.37 2.82
CA ASP A 89 25.20 -19.30 3.51
C ASP A 89 24.20 -18.42 4.29
N PRO A 90 24.09 -18.57 5.62
CA PRO A 90 23.23 -17.74 6.46
C PRO A 90 23.70 -16.28 6.61
N GLN A 91 24.94 -15.95 6.21
CA GLN A 91 25.50 -14.59 6.30
C GLN A 91 25.32 -13.78 5.02
N LEU A 92 24.76 -14.39 3.97
CA LEU A 92 24.52 -13.79 2.66
C LEU A 92 23.50 -12.63 2.72
#